data_AF-A0AAV0ET96-F1
#
_entry.id   AF-A0AAV0ET96-F1
#
_cell.length_a   1.000
_cell.length_b   1.000
_cell.length_c   1.000
_cell.angle_alpha   90.00
_cell.angle_beta   90.00
_cell.angle_gamma   90.00
#
_symmetry.space_group_name_H-M   'P 1'
#
loop_
_entity.id
_entity.type
_entity.pdbx_description
1 polymer ?
#
loop_
_entity_poly.entity_id
_entity_poly.type
_entity_poly.pdbx_seq_one_letter_code
_entity_poly.pdbx_strand_id
1 'polypeptide(L)'
;MDVIFYETRKKKDQLVEPETIQKYEEIREVVQADPSLSHFDVVEKCFGPQKRGHVVCYGGGVSRKDLKGPSSKKSVLEARLLSSEEENRSLKNRVGVLEDELQKIKEML
;
A
#
# COMPACT_ATOMS: atom_id res chain seq x y z
N MET A 1 2.03 -17.62 6.68
CA MET A 1 3.22 -16.80 6.44
C MET A 1 3.83 -17.32 5.16
N ASP A 2 3.40 -16.77 4.03
CA ASP A 2 3.94 -17.17 2.74
C ASP A 2 5.33 -16.53 2.60
N VAL A 3 6.33 -17.39 2.50
CA VAL A 3 7.74 -17.02 2.59
C VAL A 3 8.16 -16.50 1.21
N ILE A 4 8.14 -15.17 1.05
CA ILE A 4 8.20 -14.50 -0.26
C ILE A 4 9.65 -14.29 -0.79
N PHE A 5 10.66 -14.55 0.05
CA PHE A 5 12.07 -14.41 -0.34
C PHE A 5 12.80 -15.75 -0.37
N TYR A 6 12.45 -16.63 -1.31
CA TYR A 6 13.32 -17.74 -1.66
C TYR A 6 13.33 -17.90 -3.17
N GLU A 7 14.27 -17.25 -3.83
CA GLU A 7 15.28 -17.92 -4.68
C GLU A 7 16.00 -16.93 -5.59
N THR A 8 17.03 -16.28 -5.04
CA THR A 8 18.17 -15.84 -5.82
C THR A 8 18.93 -17.06 -6.35
N ARG A 9 19.53 -16.95 -7.55
CA ARG A 9 20.21 -18.05 -8.24
C ARG A 9 21.10 -18.86 -7.30
N LYS A 10 20.63 -20.05 -6.92
CA LYS A 10 21.41 -21.02 -6.13
C LYS A 10 22.17 -21.94 -7.07
N LYS A 11 23.43 -22.25 -6.73
CA LYS A 11 24.14 -23.39 -7.32
C LYS A 11 24.37 -24.38 -6.19
N LYS A 12 23.73 -25.56 -6.27
CA LYS A 12 23.74 -26.55 -5.18
C LYS A 12 23.20 -25.97 -3.85
N ASP A 13 22.05 -25.30 -3.91
CA ASP A 13 21.36 -24.67 -2.77
C ASP A 13 22.10 -23.53 -2.05
N GLN A 14 23.26 -23.12 -2.56
CA GLN A 14 24.04 -22.01 -2.01
C GLN A 14 23.93 -20.77 -2.90
N LEU A 15 23.76 -19.61 -2.26
CA LEU A 15 23.95 -18.32 -2.89
C LEU A 15 25.42 -18.20 -3.31
N VAL A 16 25.65 -17.91 -4.58
CA VAL A 16 27.00 -17.99 -5.17
C VAL A 16 27.70 -16.63 -5.18
N GLU A 17 26.92 -15.55 -5.29
CA GLU A 17 27.43 -14.20 -5.44
C GLU A 17 27.49 -13.50 -4.07
N PRO A 18 28.66 -13.00 -3.63
CA PRO A 18 28.83 -12.35 -2.33
C PRO A 18 27.89 -11.15 -2.13
N GLU A 19 27.67 -10.37 -3.19
CA GLU A 19 26.76 -9.21 -3.19
C GLU A 19 25.31 -9.64 -2.92
N THR A 20 24.92 -10.81 -3.44
CA THR A 20 23.59 -11.38 -3.23
C THR A 20 23.42 -11.87 -1.78
N ILE A 21 24.46 -12.48 -1.20
CA ILE A 21 24.47 -12.92 0.20
C ILE A 21 24.32 -11.72 1.13
N GLN A 22 25.13 -10.68 0.91
CA GLN A 22 25.11 -9.47 1.72
C GLN A 22 23.73 -8.81 1.68
N LYS A 23 23.14 -8.69 0.49
CA LYS A 23 21.80 -8.09 0.33
C LYS A 23 20.69 -8.95 0.92
N TYR A 24 20.84 -10.28 0.91
CA TYR A 24 19.90 -11.18 1.57
C TYR A 24 19.92 -11.01 3.10
N GLU A 25 21.10 -10.94 3.71
CA GLU A 25 21.25 -10.67 5.14
C GLU A 25 20.64 -9.32 5.52
N GLU A 26 20.89 -8.27 4.72
CA GLU A 26 20.32 -6.93 4.95
C GLU A 26 18.77 -6.93 4.94
N ILE A 27 18.16 -7.64 3.99
CA ILE A 27 16.69 -7.79 3.94
C ILE A 27 16.18 -8.53 5.19
N ARG A 28 16.88 -9.60 5.59
CA ARG A 28 16.52 -10.39 6.76
C ARG A 28 16.58 -9.57 8.04
N GLU A 29 17.63 -8.76 8.22
CA GLU A 29 17.78 -7.85 9.34
C GLU A 29 16.64 -6.84 9.41
N VAL A 30 16.28 -6.22 8.28
CA VAL A 30 15.17 -5.24 8.22
C VAL A 30 13.83 -5.87 8.58
N VAL A 31 13.54 -7.07 8.06
CA VAL A 31 12.28 -7.80 8.36
C VAL A 31 12.24 -8.26 9.82
N GLN A 32 13.37 -8.66 10.41
CA GLN A 32 13.43 -9.06 11.81
C GLN A 32 13.31 -7.86 12.76
N ALA A 33 13.90 -6.71 12.41
CA ALA A 33 13.82 -5.50 13.21
C ALA A 33 12.38 -4.93 13.26
N ASP A 34 11.65 -5.02 12.15
CA ASP A 34 10.25 -4.57 12.10
C ASP A 34 9.39 -5.49 11.20
N PRO A 35 8.75 -6.51 11.81
CA PRO A 35 7.89 -7.45 11.09
C PRO A 35 6.61 -6.81 10.53
N SER A 36 6.28 -5.56 10.91
CA SER A 36 5.07 -4.87 10.46
C SER A 36 5.25 -4.17 9.11
N LEU A 37 6.49 -4.04 8.64
CA LEU A 37 6.80 -3.40 7.35
C LEU A 37 6.14 -4.16 6.20
N SER A 38 5.61 -3.41 5.23
CA SER A 38 5.18 -4.02 3.98
C SER A 38 6.40 -4.44 3.15
N HIS A 39 6.20 -5.39 2.24
CA HIS A 39 7.25 -5.81 1.30
C HIS A 39 7.84 -4.62 0.52
N PHE A 40 7.02 -3.61 0.22
CA PHE A 40 7.50 -2.41 -0.47
C PHE A 40 8.41 -1.56 0.41
N ASP A 41 8.08 -1.40 1.70
CA ASP A 41 8.89 -0.61 2.64
C ASP A 41 10.24 -1.30 2.91
N VAL A 42 10.25 -2.63 3.02
CA VAL A 42 11.49 -3.42 3.12
C VAL A 42 12.37 -3.19 1.89
N VAL A 43 11.78 -3.19 0.70
CA VAL A 43 12.51 -2.93 -0.54
C VAL A 43 13.06 -1.50 -0.59
N GLU A 44 12.27 -0.49 -0.23
CA GLU A 44 12.78 0.89 -0.21
C GLU A 44 13.92 1.09 0.80
N LYS A 45 13.88 0.39 1.94
CA LYS A 45 14.96 0.43 2.94
C LYS A 45 16.25 -0.23 2.42
N CYS A 46 16.17 -1.37 1.74
CA CYS A 46 17.35 -2.12 1.31
C CYS A 46 17.90 -1.68 -0.08
N PHE A 47 17.06 -1.09 -0.93
CA PHE A 47 17.39 -0.77 -2.33
C PHE A 47 17.23 0.72 -2.69
N GLY A 48 16.82 1.55 -1.72
CA GLY A 48 16.52 2.96 -1.93
C GLY A 48 15.14 3.19 -2.58
N PRO A 49 14.76 4.46 -2.82
CA PRO A 49 13.43 4.82 -3.31
C PRO A 49 13.07 4.09 -4.61
N GLN A 50 11.91 3.42 -4.63
CA GLN A 50 11.43 2.66 -5.80
C GLN A 50 10.09 3.20 -6.30
N LYS A 51 9.81 3.03 -7.59
CA LYS A 51 8.46 3.32 -8.12
C LYS A 51 7.59 2.09 -7.91
N ARG A 52 6.42 2.24 -7.27
CA ARG A 52 5.47 1.12 -7.07
C ARG A 52 5.08 0.35 -8.33
N GLY A 53 5.15 0.97 -9.51
CA GLY A 53 4.91 0.30 -10.80
C GLY A 53 6.12 -0.45 -11.39
N HIS A 54 7.33 -0.11 -10.94
CA HIS A 54 8.62 -0.59 -11.42
C HIS A 54 9.58 -0.69 -10.23
N VAL A 55 9.56 -1.85 -9.57
CA VAL A 55 10.47 -2.17 -8.47
C VAL A 55 11.63 -2.97 -9.03
N VAL A 56 12.86 -2.53 -8.75
CA VAL A 56 14.09 -3.27 -9.04
C VAL A 56 14.60 -3.88 -7.75
N CYS A 57 14.57 -5.20 -7.64
CA CYS A 57 15.09 -5.95 -6.49
C CYS A 57 15.71 -7.29 -6.96
N TYR A 58 16.50 -7.93 -6.11
CA TYR A 58 17.04 -9.26 -6.41
C TYR A 58 15.90 -10.27 -6.59
N GLY A 59 15.91 -10.99 -7.72
CA GLY A 59 14.83 -11.85 -8.15
C GLY A 59 14.69 -13.11 -7.29
N GLY A 60 13.46 -13.44 -6.91
CA GLY A 60 13.15 -14.64 -6.12
C GLY A 60 11.71 -14.73 -5.61
N GLY A 61 10.71 -14.29 -6.38
CA GLY A 61 9.30 -14.59 -6.09
C GLY A 61 8.37 -13.42 -5.74
N VAL A 62 8.88 -12.20 -5.56
CA VAL A 62 8.03 -11.01 -5.36
C VAL A 62 7.36 -10.64 -6.69
N SER A 63 6.10 -11.00 -6.85
CA SER A 63 5.30 -10.56 -7.99
C SER A 63 4.74 -9.16 -7.73
N ARG A 64 4.34 -8.46 -8.80
CA ARG A 64 3.62 -7.19 -8.68
C ARG A 64 2.38 -7.27 -7.77
N LYS A 65 1.82 -8.47 -7.55
CA LYS A 65 0.66 -8.69 -6.67
C LYS A 65 1.05 -8.59 -5.20
N ASP A 66 2.23 -9.06 -4.83
CA ASP A 66 2.74 -9.08 -3.44
C ASP A 66 3.12 -7.66 -2.96
N LEU A 67 3.43 -6.77 -3.91
CA LEU A 67 3.71 -5.35 -3.68
C LEU A 67 2.45 -4.47 -3.64
N LYS A 68 1.30 -4.96 -4.12
CA LYS A 68 0.11 -4.12 -4.32
C LYS A 68 -0.75 -3.93 -3.07
N GLY A 69 -0.35 -4.51 -1.94
CA GLY A 69 -1.20 -4.60 -0.75
C GLY A 69 -2.48 -5.42 -1.01
N PRO A 70 -3.40 -5.52 -0.05
CA PRO A 70 -4.68 -6.20 -0.27
C PRO A 70 -5.41 -5.55 -1.43
N SER A 71 -5.55 -6.27 -2.55
CA SER A 71 -6.29 -5.74 -3.70
C SER A 71 -7.78 -5.70 -3.35
N SER A 72 -8.30 -4.52 -3.03
CA SER A 72 -9.74 -4.31 -3.01
C SER A 72 -10.28 -4.60 -4.41
N LYS A 73 -11.27 -5.51 -4.50
CA LYS A 73 -11.92 -5.82 -5.78
C LYS A 73 -12.53 -4.54 -6.32
N LYS A 74 -12.47 -4.33 -7.64
CA LYS A 74 -13.06 -3.17 -8.32
C LYS A 74 -14.50 -2.90 -7.86
N SER A 75 -15.31 -3.94 -7.70
CA SER A 75 -16.68 -3.86 -7.20
C SER A 75 -16.82 -3.30 -5.77
N VAL A 76 -15.85 -3.59 -4.89
CA VAL A 76 -15.84 -3.07 -3.51
C VAL A 76 -15.51 -1.58 -3.51
N LEU A 77 -14.60 -1.15 -4.38
CA LEU A 77 -14.26 0.26 -4.55
C LEU A 77 -15.43 1.05 -5.15
N GLU A 78 -16.10 0.49 -6.15
CA GLU A 78 -17.30 1.10 -6.76
C GLU A 78 -18.44 1.25 -5.75
N ALA A 79 -18.72 0.20 -4.95
CA ALA A 79 -19.74 0.27 -3.91
C ALA A 79 -19.41 1.35 -2.86
N ARG A 80 -18.14 1.45 -2.44
CA ARG A 80 -17.70 2.46 -1.48
C ARG A 80 -17.78 3.88 -2.05
N LEU A 81 -17.47 4.04 -3.34
CA LEU A 81 -17.58 5.33 -4.02
C LEU A 81 -19.03 5.80 -4.07
N LEU A 82 -19.95 4.94 -4.52
CA LEU A 82 -21.38 5.26 -4.59
C LEU A 82 -21.96 5.62 -3.21
N SER A 83 -21.63 4.84 -2.18
CA SER A 83 -22.04 5.13 -0.80
C SER A 83 -21.55 6.50 -0.34
N SER A 84 -20.30 6.84 -0.63
CA SER A 84 -19.72 8.13 -0.26
C SER A 84 -20.32 9.30 -1.03
N GLU A 85 -20.67 9.12 -2.30
CA GLU A 85 -21.36 10.13 -3.11
C GLU A 85 -22.77 10.42 -2.61
N GLU A 86 -23.49 9.39 -2.17
CA GLU A 86 -24.83 9.52 -1.60
C GLU A 86 -24.80 10.24 -0.24
N GLU A 87 -23.87 9.86 0.63
CA GLU A 87 -23.63 10.57 1.90
C GLU A 87 -23.30 12.05 1.67
N ASN A 88 -22.39 12.35 0.74
CA ASN A 88 -22.03 13.73 0.41
C ASN A 88 -23.21 14.53 -0.13
N ARG A 89 -24.08 13.92 -0.95
CA ARG A 89 -25.29 14.57 -1.45
C ARG A 89 -26.25 14.89 -0.30
N SER A 90 -26.46 13.95 0.62
CA SER A 90 -27.29 14.15 1.80
C SER A 90 -26.76 15.28 2.68
N LEU A 91 -25.46 15.30 2.94
CA LEU A 91 -24.81 16.36 3.72
C LEU A 91 -24.93 17.73 3.07
N LYS A 92 -24.70 17.84 1.75
CA LYS A 92 -24.87 19.10 1.02
C LYS A 92 -26.29 19.64 1.11
N ASN A 93 -27.29 18.77 0.98
CA ASN A 93 -28.69 19.19 1.11
C ASN A 93 -28.98 19.71 2.53
N ARG A 94 -28.50 19.02 3.56
CA ARG A 94 -28.67 19.44 4.96
C ARG A 94 -27.98 20.78 5.24
N VAL A 95 -26.78 20.99 4.70
CA VAL A 95 -26.06 22.26 4.83
C VAL A 95 -26.85 23.39 4.16
N GLY A 96 -27.37 23.18 2.94
CA GLY A 96 -28.19 24.19 2.27
C GLY A 96 -29.45 24.58 3.06
N VAL A 97 -30.15 23.61 3.64
CA VAL A 97 -31.31 23.88 4.51
C VAL A 97 -30.93 24.72 5.72
N LEU A 98 -29.80 24.40 6.37
CA LEU A 98 -29.32 25.16 7.53
C LEU A 98 -28.85 26.57 7.15
N GLU A 99 -28.23 26.73 5.98
CA GLU A 99 -27.83 28.05 5.45
C GLU A 99 -29.06 28.93 5.19
N ASP A 100 -30.12 28.37 4.61
CA ASP A 100 -31.39 29.07 4.37
C ASP A 100 -32.07 29.49 5.69
N GLU A 101 -32.07 28.61 6.70
CA GLU A 101 -32.63 28.91 8.02
C GLU A 101 -31.84 30.01 8.74
N LEU A 102 -30.51 29.95 8.70
CA LEU A 102 -29.64 30.98 9.28
C LEU A 102 -29.83 32.33 8.59
N GLN A 103 -30.03 32.34 7.28
CA GLN A 103 -30.28 33.56 6.53
C GLN A 103 -31.59 34.23 6.97
N LYS A 104 -32.68 33.44 7.12
CA LYS A 104 -33.97 33.94 7.63
C LYS A 104 -33.85 34.51 9.05
N ILE A 105 -33.12 33.83 9.93
CA ILE A 105 -32.90 34.32 11.30
C ILE A 105 -32.13 35.65 11.31
N LYS A 106 -31.09 35.78 10.48
CA LYS A 106 -30.33 37.02 10.35
C LYS A 106 -31.18 38.19 9.85
N GLU A 107 -32.15 37.94 8.99
CA GLU A 107 -33.06 38.97 8.47
C GLU A 107 -34.12 39.40 9.49
N MET A 108 -34.31 38.62 10.57
CA MET A 108 -35.24 38.92 11.68
C MET A 108 -34.57 39.65 12.87
N LEU A 109 -33.25 39.81 12.85
CA LEU A 109 -32.45 40.47 13.90
C LEU A 109 -32.01 41.87 13.45
#